data_AF-A0A6V7JLB5-F1
#
_entry.id   AF-A0A6V7JLB5-F1
#
_cell.length_a   1.000
_cell.length_b   1.000
_cell.length_c   1.000
_cell.angle_alpha   90.00
_cell.angle_beta   90.00
_cell.angle_gamma   90.00
#
_symmetry.space_group_name_H-M   'P 1'
#
loop_
_entity.id
_entity.type
_entity.pdbx_description
1 polymer ?
#
loop_
_entity_poly.entity_id
_entity_poly.type
_entity_poly.pdbx_seq_one_letter_code
_entity_poly.pdbx_strand_id
1 'polypeptide(L)'
;MDPTFLTVVELKAELRRRELSVTGSKVELIEIDPTRGCVAMCPGRDGVPEGDDSPVEPPPPQNPPFPNPNGEEHFRNFGVDLMRREVELLRRQLDLAHRENQYLRQAGKPRVPLNQNITRRENINSMLELIGNFDGSPGTFEQ
;
A
#
# COMPACT_ATOMS: atom_id res chain seq x y z
N MET A 1 19.02 29.42 8.00
CA MET A 1 18.85 29.11 6.57
C MET A 1 17.50 28.45 6.44
N ASP A 2 16.61 28.98 5.61
CA ASP A 2 15.28 28.41 5.42
C ASP A 2 15.38 27.18 4.49
N PRO A 3 15.05 25.97 4.96
CA PRO A 3 15.22 24.73 4.20
C PRO A 3 14.29 24.62 2.98
N THR A 4 13.28 25.49 2.90
CA THR A 4 12.36 25.61 1.77
C THR A 4 13.05 26.11 0.49
N PHE A 5 14.11 26.90 0.62
CA PHE A 5 14.88 27.42 -0.52
C PHE A 5 15.99 26.47 -0.98
N LEU A 6 16.32 25.45 -0.20
CA LEU A 6 17.31 24.45 -0.58
C LEU A 6 16.74 23.50 -1.65
N THR A 7 17.58 23.19 -2.63
CA THR A 7 17.31 22.10 -3.58
C THR A 7 17.38 20.76 -2.86
N VAL A 8 16.78 19.71 -3.44
CA VAL A 8 16.84 18.35 -2.85
C VAL A 8 18.30 17.85 -2.75
N VAL A 9 19.16 18.28 -3.67
CA VAL A 9 20.58 17.89 -3.68
C VAL A 9 21.32 18.55 -2.52
N GLU A 10 21.13 19.86 -2.31
CA GLU A 10 21.70 20.59 -1.17
C GLU A 10 21.16 20.08 0.15
N LEU A 11 19.85 19.83 0.22
CA LEU A 11 19.20 19.27 1.40
C LEU A 11 19.75 17.88 1.73
N LYS A 12 19.95 17.02 0.73
CA LYS A 12 20.58 15.70 0.93
C LYS A 12 22.06 15.81 1.30
N ALA A 13 22.80 16.76 0.72
CA ALA A 13 24.19 16.99 1.08
C ALA A 13 24.30 17.46 2.53
N GLU A 14 23.40 18.34 2.95
CA GLU A 14 23.30 18.85 4.31
C GLU A 14 22.93 17.74 5.31
N LEU A 15 21.96 16.89 4.96
CA LEU A 15 21.58 15.75 5.78
C LEU A 15 22.70 14.70 5.88
N ARG A 16 23.43 14.41 4.80
CA ARG A 16 24.61 13.51 4.85
C ARG A 16 25.72 14.06 5.72
N ARG A 17 25.99 15.37 5.64
CA ARG A 17 26.98 16.04 6.50
C ARG A 17 26.63 15.91 7.99
N ARG A 18 25.33 15.77 8.29
CA ARG A 18 24.78 15.59 9.64
C ARG A 18 24.49 14.13 9.99
N GLU A 19 24.88 13.18 9.14
CA GLU A 19 24.60 11.73 9.30
C GLU A 19 23.11 11.39 9.44
N LEU A 20 22.24 12.20 8.86
CA LEU A 20 20.78 12.02 8.87
C LEU A 20 20.29 11.24 7.65
N SER A 21 19.11 10.65 7.79
CA SER A 21 18.45 9.89 6.73
C SER A 21 18.20 10.76 5.49
N VAL A 22 18.75 10.33 4.36
CA VAL A 22 18.60 10.98 3.04
C VAL A 22 17.54 10.33 2.15
N THR A 23 16.85 9.33 2.68
CA THR A 23 15.74 8.63 2.03
C THR A 23 14.43 9.33 2.33
N GLY A 24 13.76 9.78 1.27
CA GLY A 24 12.45 10.42 1.38
C GLY A 24 12.17 11.42 0.26
N SER A 25 10.93 11.90 0.22
CA SER A 25 10.47 13.01 -0.61
C SER A 25 11.04 14.36 -0.12
N LYS A 26 11.04 15.41 -0.96
CA LYS A 26 11.55 16.74 -0.54
C LYS A 26 10.88 17.25 0.75
N VAL A 27 9.60 16.97 0.91
CA VAL A 27 8.83 17.35 2.11
C VAL A 27 9.34 16.61 3.34
N GLU A 28 9.55 15.29 3.24
CA GLU A 28 10.10 14.48 4.32
C GLU A 28 11.52 14.92 4.69
N LEU A 29 12.36 15.27 3.72
CA LEU A 29 13.72 15.75 3.98
C LEU A 29 13.74 17.12 4.68
N ILE A 30 12.75 17.99 4.42
CA ILE A 30 12.59 19.28 5.12
C ILE A 30 12.07 19.05 6.54
N GLU A 31 11.23 18.04 6.75
CA GLU A 31 10.68 17.67 8.06
C GLU A 31 11.71 16.97 8.96
N ILE A 32 12.68 16.26 8.36
CA ILE A 32 13.82 15.67 9.06
C ILE A 32 14.81 16.74 9.58
N ASP A 33 14.82 17.96 9.03
CA ASP A 33 15.71 19.04 9.45
C ASP A 33 15.37 19.51 10.88
N PRO A 34 16.21 19.21 11.89
CA PRO A 34 15.88 19.40 13.30
C PRO A 34 16.12 20.84 13.79
N THR A 35 16.23 21.82 12.88
CA THR A 35 16.32 23.24 13.27
C THR A 35 15.05 23.71 14.02
N ARG A 36 13.99 22.88 14.08
CA ARG A 36 12.74 23.15 14.81
C ARG A 36 12.57 22.44 16.16
N GLY A 37 13.57 21.76 16.72
CA GLY A 37 13.51 21.37 18.14
C GLY A 37 14.30 20.14 18.54
N CYS A 38 14.65 20.14 19.83
CA CYS A 38 15.39 19.13 20.60
C CYS A 38 16.91 19.22 20.40
N VAL A 39 17.70 19.82 21.30
CA VAL A 39 17.81 19.53 22.75
C VAL A 39 17.83 18.02 23.01
N ALA A 40 18.80 17.32 22.43
CA ALA A 40 19.15 15.97 22.83
C ALA A 40 20.67 15.92 23.04
N MET A 41 21.03 15.79 24.31
CA MET A 41 22.37 15.52 24.81
C MET A 41 23.03 14.40 23.99
N CYS A 42 24.18 14.70 23.38
CA CYS A 42 25.20 13.69 23.10
C CYS A 42 26.48 14.11 23.85
N PRO A 43 26.91 13.38 24.88
CA PRO A 43 28.14 13.68 25.60
C PRO A 43 29.35 13.14 24.83
N GLY A 44 30.39 13.97 24.73
CA GLY A 44 31.81 13.56 24.68
C GLY A 44 32.28 12.77 23.46
N ARG A 45 32.99 13.44 22.55
CA ARG A 45 34.27 12.93 22.06
C ARG A 45 35.29 14.05 21.94
N ASP A 46 36.37 13.83 22.67
CA ASP A 46 37.56 14.63 22.81
C ASP A 46 38.33 14.77 21.49
N GLY A 47 38.97 15.93 21.31
CA GLY A 47 40.35 15.95 20.82
C GLY A 47 40.67 16.71 19.53
N VAL A 48 41.34 17.84 19.76
CA VAL A 48 42.50 18.42 19.00
C VAL A 48 42.21 19.29 17.75
N PRO A 49 43.10 20.24 17.37
CA PRO A 49 43.10 21.63 17.83
C PRO A 49 43.07 22.65 16.67
N GLU A 50 43.05 23.92 17.09
CA GLU A 50 43.21 25.17 16.35
C GLU A 50 44.07 25.13 15.07
N GLY A 51 43.57 25.84 14.04
CA GLY A 51 44.29 26.11 12.81
C GLY A 51 43.66 27.28 12.04
N ASP A 52 44.17 28.47 12.34
CA ASP A 52 44.25 29.67 11.51
C ASP A 52 42.97 30.41 11.05
N ASP A 53 42.85 31.62 11.58
CA ASP A 53 41.98 32.70 11.14
C ASP A 53 42.34 33.16 9.72
N SER A 54 41.39 33.05 8.79
CA SER A 54 41.31 33.95 7.64
C SER A 54 39.86 34.09 7.20
N PRO A 55 39.24 35.27 7.33
CA PRO A 55 37.92 35.50 6.78
C PRO A 55 38.04 35.62 5.26
N VAL A 56 37.84 34.52 4.55
CA VAL A 56 37.57 34.54 3.11
C VAL A 56 36.14 35.06 2.94
N GLU A 57 36.04 36.31 2.51
CA GLU A 57 34.80 36.97 2.13
C GLU A 57 34.06 36.11 1.09
N PRO A 58 32.80 35.72 1.32
CA PRO A 58 32.06 34.91 0.37
C PRO A 58 31.82 35.73 -0.92
N PRO A 59 32.02 35.15 -2.11
CA PRO A 59 31.74 35.85 -3.35
C PRO A 59 30.26 36.28 -3.40
N PRO A 60 29.96 37.43 -4.04
CA PRO A 60 28.60 37.95 -4.09
C PRO A 60 27.64 36.91 -4.69
N PRO A 61 26.38 36.84 -4.22
CA PRO A 61 25.40 35.89 -4.71
C PRO A 61 25.24 36.08 -6.22
N GLN A 62 25.73 35.11 -6.98
CA GLN A 62 25.44 35.02 -8.41
C GLN A 62 23.93 34.84 -8.52
N ASN A 63 23.29 35.74 -9.28
CA ASN A 63 21.86 35.67 -9.58
C ASN A 63 21.47 34.22 -9.92
N PRO A 64 20.34 33.69 -9.40
CA PRO A 64 19.93 32.34 -9.70
C PRO A 64 19.84 32.18 -11.23
N PRO A 65 20.37 31.09 -11.79
CA PRO A 65 20.29 30.83 -13.22
C PRO A 65 18.81 30.91 -13.61
N PHE A 66 18.53 31.66 -14.68
CA PHE A 66 17.19 31.79 -15.25
C PHE A 66 16.50 30.41 -15.30
N PRO A 67 15.22 30.31 -14.90
CA PRO A 67 14.51 29.04 -14.90
C PRO A 67 14.57 28.44 -16.30
N ASN A 68 15.26 27.31 -16.40
CA ASN A 68 15.49 26.62 -17.65
C ASN A 68 14.11 26.07 -18.11
N PRO A 69 13.56 26.51 -19.26
CA PRO A 69 12.19 26.15 -19.68
C PRO A 69 11.99 24.64 -19.89
N ASN A 70 13.07 23.88 -20.04
CA ASN A 70 13.04 22.43 -20.17
C ASN A 70 12.71 21.67 -18.87
N GLY A 71 12.75 22.34 -17.70
CA GLY A 71 12.39 21.72 -16.42
C GLY A 71 10.89 21.46 -16.29
N GLU A 72 10.05 22.37 -16.80
CA GLU A 72 8.60 22.30 -16.64
C GLU A 72 7.96 21.13 -17.38
N GLU A 73 8.48 20.80 -18.57
CA GLU A 73 8.03 19.63 -19.33
C GLU A 73 8.30 18.33 -18.58
N HIS A 74 9.44 18.24 -17.88
CA HIS A 74 9.79 17.03 -17.14
C HIS A 74 8.83 16.77 -15.98
N PHE A 75 8.42 17.82 -15.26
CA PHE A 75 7.43 17.72 -14.17
C PHE A 75 6.01 17.41 -14.70
N ARG A 76 5.62 18.03 -15.83
CA ARG A 76 4.35 17.72 -16.48
C ARG A 76 4.30 16.26 -16.94
N ASN A 77 5.34 15.78 -17.60
CA ASN A 77 5.43 14.41 -18.09
C ASN A 77 5.41 13.41 -16.93
N PHE A 78 6.12 13.71 -15.84
CA PHE A 78 6.10 12.86 -14.64
C PHE A 78 4.70 12.76 -14.03
N GLY A 79 3.95 13.87 -13.97
CA GLY A 79 2.55 13.86 -13.52
C GLY A 79 1.65 13.01 -14.41
N VAL A 80 1.81 13.10 -15.74
CA VAL A 80 1.06 12.28 -16.70
C VAL A 80 1.37 10.80 -16.54
N ASP A 81 2.64 10.44 -16.38
CA ASP A 81 3.08 9.05 -16.20
C ASP A 81 2.58 8.46 -14.88
N LEU A 82 2.58 9.27 -13.82
CA LEU A 82 2.02 8.87 -12.53
C LEU A 82 0.52 8.55 -12.64
N MET A 83 -0.24 9.45 -13.26
CA MET A 83 -1.68 9.25 -13.47
C MET A 83 -1.97 8.03 -14.35
N ARG A 84 -1.16 7.80 -15.41
CA ARG A 84 -1.28 6.60 -16.24
C ARG A 84 -1.06 5.33 -15.43
N ARG A 85 -0.04 5.31 -14.57
CA ARG A 85 0.27 4.17 -13.70
C ARG A 85 -0.84 3.93 -12.68
N GLU A 86 -1.40 4.98 -12.10
CA GLU A 86 -2.51 4.89 -11.15
C GLU A 86 -3.76 4.28 -11.82
N VAL A 87 -4.12 4.74 -13.02
CA VAL A 87 -5.23 4.19 -13.80
C VAL A 87 -5.01 2.70 -14.12
N GLU A 88 -3.79 2.31 -14.48
CA GLU A 88 -3.47 0.90 -14.74
C GLU A 88 -3.64 0.03 -13.48
N LEU A 89 -3.15 0.50 -12.33
CA LEU A 89 -3.27 -0.22 -11.06
C LEU A 89 -4.74 -0.40 -10.65
N LEU A 90 -5.55 0.65 -10.78
CA LEU A 90 -6.98 0.58 -10.49
C LEU A 90 -7.71 -0.43 -11.39
N ARG A 91 -7.36 -0.47 -12.69
CA ARG A 91 -7.91 -1.48 -13.62
C ARG A 91 -7.52 -2.89 -13.22
N ARG A 92 -6.25 -3.13 -12.87
CA ARG A 92 -5.79 -4.45 -12.41
C ARG A 92 -6.50 -4.88 -11.12
N GLN A 93 -6.73 -3.93 -10.20
CA GLN A 93 -7.44 -4.21 -8.96
C GLN A 93 -8.90 -4.58 -9.21
N LEU A 94 -9.58 -3.88 -10.12
CA LEU A 94 -10.93 -4.21 -10.56
C LEU A 94 -11.00 -5.63 -11.16
N ASP A 95 -10.07 -5.97 -12.03
CA ASP A 95 -10.00 -7.29 -12.66
C ASP A 95 -9.79 -8.42 -11.64
N LEU A 96 -8.92 -8.20 -10.65
CA LEU A 96 -8.72 -9.15 -9.55
C LEU A 96 -9.99 -9.32 -8.72
N ALA A 97 -10.65 -8.23 -8.35
CA ALA A 97 -11.90 -8.27 -7.60
C ALA A 97 -13.01 -9.01 -8.36
N HIS A 98 -13.12 -8.81 -9.68
CA HIS A 98 -14.07 -9.55 -10.53
C HIS A 98 -13.77 -11.05 -10.56
N ARG A 99 -12.49 -11.44 -10.73
CA ARG A 99 -12.10 -12.86 -10.70
C ARG A 99 -12.39 -13.50 -9.35
N GLU A 100 -12.04 -12.82 -8.26
CA GLU A 100 -12.31 -13.29 -6.90
C GLU A 100 -13.82 -13.47 -6.67
N ASN A 101 -14.63 -12.48 -7.05
CA ASN A 101 -16.09 -12.56 -6.94
C ASN A 101 -16.65 -13.73 -7.76
N GLN A 102 -16.08 -13.97 -8.96
CA GLN A 102 -16.45 -15.10 -9.79
C GLN A 102 -16.11 -16.43 -9.10
N TYR A 103 -14.93 -16.56 -8.48
CA TYR A 103 -14.56 -17.75 -7.72
C TYR A 103 -15.49 -17.99 -6.54
N LEU A 104 -15.82 -16.95 -5.78
CA LEU A 104 -16.76 -17.06 -4.65
C LEU A 104 -18.16 -17.49 -5.11
N ARG A 105 -18.65 -16.94 -6.23
CA ARG A 105 -19.93 -17.35 -6.85
C ARG A 105 -19.90 -18.77 -7.37
N GLN A 106 -18.75 -19.30 -7.77
CA GLN A 106 -18.60 -20.69 -8.18
C GLN A 106 -18.45 -21.63 -6.97
N ALA A 107 -17.72 -21.21 -5.94
CA ALA A 107 -17.50 -21.98 -4.71
C ALA A 107 -18.80 -22.15 -3.89
N GLY A 108 -19.67 -21.15 -3.91
CA GLY A 108 -20.99 -21.20 -3.25
C GLY A 108 -22.08 -21.94 -4.03
N LYS A 109 -21.82 -22.36 -5.28
CA LYS A 109 -22.78 -23.20 -6.01
C LYS A 109 -22.61 -24.64 -5.53
N PRO A 110 -23.62 -25.27 -4.90
CA PRO A 110 -23.57 -26.70 -4.67
C PRO A 110 -23.39 -27.35 -6.05
N ARG A 111 -22.30 -28.10 -6.22
CA ARG A 111 -22.16 -29.03 -7.35
C ARG A 111 -23.32 -30.00 -7.22
N VAL A 112 -24.44 -29.71 -7.87
CA VAL A 112 -25.59 -30.62 -7.93
C VAL A 112 -25.05 -31.88 -8.59
N PRO A 113 -24.90 -33.00 -7.88
CA PRO A 113 -24.58 -34.25 -8.55
C PRO A 113 -25.82 -34.55 -9.38
N LEU A 114 -25.65 -34.69 -10.71
CA LEU A 114 -26.73 -34.95 -11.65
C LEU A 114 -27.56 -36.23 -11.34
N ASN A 115 -27.25 -36.97 -10.27
CA ASN A 115 -27.82 -38.28 -9.94
C ASN A 115 -28.57 -38.38 -8.61
N GLN A 116 -28.74 -37.30 -7.83
CA GLN A 116 -29.49 -37.39 -6.55
C GLN A 116 -30.99 -37.69 -6.72
N ASN A 117 -31.56 -37.45 -7.90
CA ASN A 117 -32.98 -37.71 -8.15
C ASN A 117 -33.32 -39.21 -8.24
N ILE A 118 -32.36 -40.06 -8.61
CA ILE A 118 -32.58 -41.51 -8.73
C ILE A 118 -32.56 -42.14 -7.33
N THR A 119 -31.53 -41.84 -6.53
CA THR A 119 -31.37 -42.39 -5.17
C THR A 119 -32.45 -41.88 -4.20
N ARG A 120 -32.93 -40.65 -4.36
CA ARG A 120 -34.01 -40.11 -3.51
C ARG A 120 -35.36 -40.77 -3.79
N ARG A 121 -35.65 -41.16 -5.03
CA ARG A 121 -36.89 -41.86 -5.38
C ARG A 121 -36.94 -43.27 -4.82
N GLU A 122 -35.82 -43.99 -4.85
CA GLU A 122 -35.73 -45.32 -4.24
C GLU A 122 -35.92 -45.27 -2.72
N ASN A 123 -35.32 -44.28 -2.05
CA ASN A 123 -35.48 -44.10 -0.60
C ASN A 123 -36.94 -43.78 -0.19
N ILE A 124 -37.63 -42.92 -0.95
CA ILE A 124 -39.03 -42.60 -0.69
C ILE A 124 -39.93 -43.83 -0.90
N ASN A 125 -39.68 -44.63 -1.95
CA ASN A 125 -40.43 -45.86 -2.18
C ASN A 125 -40.21 -46.88 -1.06
N SER A 126 -38.99 -47.05 -0.57
CA SER A 126 -38.71 -47.92 0.60
C SER A 126 -39.37 -47.41 1.89
N MET A 127 -39.43 -46.10 2.12
CA MET A 127 -40.18 -45.56 3.27
C MET A 127 -41.70 -45.73 3.11
N LEU A 128 -42.24 -45.57 1.90
CA LEU A 128 -43.65 -45.79 1.62
C LEU A 128 -44.05 -47.27 1.75
N GLU A 129 -43.15 -48.20 1.44
CA GLU A 129 -43.35 -49.63 1.68
C GLU A 129 -43.36 -49.95 3.19
N LEU A 130 -42.51 -49.28 3.98
CA LEU A 130 -42.51 -49.39 5.44
C LEU A 130 -43.81 -48.85 6.07
N ILE A 131 -44.36 -47.77 5.51
CA ILE A 131 -45.56 -47.08 6.01
C ILE A 131 -46.84 -47.69 5.42
N GLY A 132 -46.77 -48.39 4.28
CA GLY A 132 -47.91 -48.91 3.53
C GLY A 132 -48.78 -49.92 4.30
N ASN A 133 -48.25 -50.50 5.38
CA ASN A 133 -48.99 -51.40 6.27
C ASN A 133 -49.47 -50.73 7.56
N PHE A 134 -49.27 -49.42 7.71
CA PHE A 134 -49.68 -48.67 8.88
C PHE A 134 -51.02 -47.98 8.61
N ASP A 135 -52.12 -48.67 8.91
CA ASP A 135 -53.48 -48.17 8.72
C ASP A 135 -53.91 -47.14 9.79
N GLY A 136 -53.05 -46.86 10.77
CA GLY A 136 -53.33 -45.95 11.87
C GLY A 136 -54.50 -46.39 12.75
N SER A 137 -54.94 -47.65 12.63
CA SER A 137 -56.02 -48.20 13.45
C SER A 137 -55.51 -48.38 14.89
N PRO A 138 -56.18 -47.83 15.90
CA PRO A 138 -55.83 -48.03 17.31
C PRO A 138 -56.15 -49.48 17.72
N GLY A 139 -55.27 -50.41 17.35
CA GLY A 139 -55.44 -51.84 17.64
C GLY A 139 -54.36 -52.77 17.05
N THR A 140 -53.41 -52.27 16.27
CA THR A 140 -52.39 -53.11 15.59
C THR A 140 -51.15 -53.43 16.44
N PHE A 141 -51.13 -53.03 17.72
CA PHE A 141 -50.04 -53.33 18.66
C PHE A 141 -50.59 -54.08 19.88
N GLU A 142 -50.99 -55.34 19.67
CA GLU A 142 -51.09 -56.31 20.78
C GLU A 142 -49.84 -57.20 20.76
N GLN A 143 -49.18 -57.30 21.92
CA GLN A 143 -48.01 -58.16 22.17
C GLN A 143 -48.40 -59.63 22.34
#